data_AF-A0A7V2SSD3-F1
#
_entry.id   AF-A0A7V2SSD3-F1
#
_cell.length_a   1.000
_cell.length_b   1.000
_cell.length_c   1.000
_cell.angle_alpha   90.00
_cell.angle_beta   90.00
_cell.angle_gamma   90.00
#
_symmetry.space_group_name_H-M   'P 1'
#
loop_
_entity.id
_entity.type
_entity.pdbx_description
1 polymer ?
#
loop_
_entity_poly.entity_id
_entity_poly.type
_entity_poly.pdbx_seq_one_letter_code
_entity_poly.pdbx_strand_id
1 'polypeptide(L)'
;MTLFKKAKKYLEKHKWASILFEVSLIIGVLLLFSWFQNSGTIASENKPAPDFTLQSIDGETYQLSKLKGKKVLIYFFAPWCSICHMSEI
;
A
#
# COMPACT_ATOMS: atom_id res chain seq x y z
N MET A 1 12.66 37.54 -42.18
CA MET A 1 11.51 37.33 -41.26
C MET A 1 10.90 35.91 -41.34
N THR A 2 11.66 34.88 -41.75
CA THR A 2 11.17 33.49 -41.95
C THR A 2 11.94 32.45 -41.11
N LEU A 3 13.20 32.73 -40.76
CA LEU A 3 14.05 31.81 -39.98
C LEU A 3 13.60 31.67 -38.53
N PHE A 4 13.23 32.76 -37.86
CA PHE A 4 12.73 32.73 -36.47
C PHE A 4 11.43 31.93 -36.31
N LYS A 5 10.52 31.98 -37.30
CA LYS A 5 9.28 31.19 -37.27
C LYS A 5 9.57 29.69 -37.41
N LYS A 6 10.53 29.32 -38.25
CA LYS A 6 10.93 27.92 -38.47
C LYS A 6 11.64 27.36 -37.24
N ALA A 7 12.56 28.13 -36.65
CA ALA A 7 13.26 27.76 -35.41
C ALA A 7 12.29 27.64 -34.22
N LYS A 8 11.35 28.58 -34.04
CA LYS A 8 10.31 28.50 -32.99
C LYS A 8 9.41 27.28 -33.18
N LYS A 9 8.96 27.01 -34.42
CA LYS A 9 8.15 25.82 -34.73
C LYS A 9 8.92 24.51 -34.50
N TYR A 10 10.23 24.51 -34.75
CA TYR A 10 11.12 23.36 -34.51
C TYR A 10 11.38 23.13 -33.02
N LEU A 11 11.68 24.19 -32.27
CA LEU A 11 11.84 24.18 -30.81
C LEU A 11 10.55 23.78 -30.09
N GLU A 12 9.39 24.30 -30.51
CA GLU A 12 8.09 23.87 -30.01
C GLU A 12 7.86 22.39 -30.33
N LYS A 13 8.04 21.96 -31.59
CA LYS A 13 7.85 20.55 -31.94
C LYS A 13 8.74 19.60 -31.13
N HIS A 14 10.01 19.95 -30.89
CA HIS A 14 10.91 19.13 -30.09
C HIS A 14 10.66 19.22 -28.58
N LYS A 15 10.31 20.41 -28.04
CA LYS A 15 9.93 20.58 -26.63
C LYS A 15 8.69 19.76 -26.30
N TRP A 16 7.65 19.84 -27.13
CA TRP A 16 6.42 19.06 -26.91
C TRP A 16 6.65 17.56 -27.06
N ALA A 17 7.50 17.13 -28.00
CA ALA A 17 7.89 15.72 -28.12
C ALA A 17 8.66 15.21 -26.90
N SER A 18 9.58 16.01 -26.35
CA SER A 18 10.33 15.68 -25.12
C SER A 18 9.44 15.63 -23.89
N ILE A 19 8.52 16.59 -23.76
CA ILE A 19 7.55 16.64 -22.64
C ILE A 19 6.64 15.41 -22.68
N LEU A 20 6.15 15.02 -23.86
CA LEU A 20 5.31 13.82 -23.98
C LEU A 20 6.07 12.54 -23.62
N PHE A 21 7.35 12.46 -23.99
CA PHE A 21 8.18 11.32 -23.64
C PHE A 21 8.43 11.24 -22.13
N GLU A 22 8.77 12.35 -21.48
CA GLU A 22 8.98 12.38 -20.03
C GLU A 22 7.70 12.10 -19.26
N VAL A 23 6.57 12.70 -19.65
CA VAL A 23 5.27 12.42 -19.03
C VAL A 23 4.89 10.95 -19.20
N SER A 24 5.18 10.34 -20.35
CA SER A 24 4.96 8.91 -20.57
C SER A 24 5.82 8.04 -19.66
N LEU A 25 7.10 8.39 -19.46
CA LEU A 25 7.97 7.66 -18.54
C LEU A 25 7.51 7.81 -17.10
N ILE A 26 7.14 9.03 -16.68
CA ILE A 26 6.63 9.29 -15.32
C ILE A 26 5.33 8.52 -15.08
N ILE A 27 4.37 8.56 -16.02
CA ILE A 27 3.13 7.80 -15.93
C ILE A 27 3.42 6.29 -15.88
N GLY A 28 4.31 5.78 -16.73
CA GLY A 28 4.72 4.38 -16.70
C GLY A 28 5.30 3.97 -15.35
N VAL A 29 6.20 4.77 -14.77
CA VAL A 29 6.79 4.53 -13.46
C VAL A 29 5.75 4.60 -12.34
N LEU A 30 4.85 5.59 -12.37
CA LEU A 30 3.77 5.71 -11.38
C LEU A 30 2.82 4.52 -11.44
N LEU A 31 2.47 4.06 -12.64
CA LEU A 31 1.66 2.87 -12.83
C LEU A 31 2.39 1.64 -12.30
N LEU A 32 3.66 1.42 -12.66
CA LEU A 32 4.46 0.29 -12.13
C LEU A 32 4.54 0.30 -10.60
N PHE A 33 4.77 1.47 -10.00
CA PHE A 33 4.87 1.63 -8.56
C PHE A 33 3.54 1.39 -7.85
N SER A 34 2.42 1.85 -8.44
CA SER A 34 1.08 1.60 -7.92
C SER A 34 0.73 0.11 -7.91
N TRP A 35 1.10 -0.64 -8.96
CA TRP A 35 0.91 -2.09 -9.00
C TRP A 35 1.79 -2.81 -7.96
N PHE A 36 3.02 -2.33 -7.75
CA PHE A 36 3.93 -2.90 -6.76
C PHE A 36 3.42 -2.73 -5.32
N GLN A 37 2.91 -1.55 -4.96
CA GLN A 37 2.38 -1.31 -3.61
C GLN A 37 1.12 -2.14 -3.29
N ASN A 38 0.29 -2.47 -4.29
CA ASN A 38 -0.96 -3.21 -4.06
C ASN A 38 -0.77 -4.70 -3.76
N SER A 39 0.45 -5.23 -3.88
CA SER A 39 0.72 -6.67 -3.73
C SER A 39 0.77 -7.15 -2.27
N GLY A 40 0.77 -6.22 -1.29
CA GLY A 40 0.96 -6.51 0.13
C GLY A 40 -0.24 -6.28 1.04
N THR A 41 -1.43 -5.98 0.48
CA THR A 41 -2.61 -5.76 1.33
C THR A 41 -3.17 -7.11 1.78
N ILE A 42 -3.46 -7.25 3.08
CA ILE A 42 -4.26 -8.37 3.60
C ILE A 42 -5.59 -8.31 2.85
N ALA A 43 -5.77 -9.18 1.87
CA ALA A 43 -6.96 -9.21 1.03
C ALA A 43 -8.17 -9.54 1.92
N SER A 44 -8.85 -8.49 2.39
CA SER A 44 -10.10 -8.55 3.16
C SER A 44 -11.27 -8.90 2.23
N GLU A 45 -11.15 -10.00 1.48
CA GLU A 45 -12.22 -10.49 0.64
C GLU A 45 -13.17 -11.36 1.47
N ASN A 46 -13.90 -10.80 2.44
CA ASN A 46 -14.90 -11.53 3.25
C ASN A 46 -14.44 -12.90 3.80
N LYS A 47 -13.13 -13.14 3.88
CA LYS A 47 -12.56 -14.41 4.30
C LYS A 47 -12.59 -14.43 5.83
N PRO A 48 -13.07 -15.53 6.44
CA PRO A 48 -13.02 -15.66 7.89
C PRO A 48 -11.57 -15.57 8.36
N ALA A 49 -11.36 -14.99 9.54
CA ALA A 49 -10.04 -15.01 10.18
C ALA A 49 -9.55 -16.47 10.30
N PRO A 50 -8.27 -16.76 10.00
CA PRO A 50 -7.73 -18.11 10.10
C PRO A 50 -7.79 -18.60 11.55
N ASP A 51 -8.06 -19.89 11.73
CA ASP A 51 -8.03 -20.48 13.08
C ASP A 51 -6.58 -20.54 13.57
N PHE A 52 -6.38 -20.19 14.84
CA PHE A 52 -5.08 -20.26 15.51
C PHE A 52 -5.27 -20.71 16.95
N THR A 53 -4.22 -21.33 17.48
CA THR A 53 -4.12 -21.74 18.87
C THR A 53 -2.91 -21.08 19.49
N LEU A 54 -3.12 -20.31 20.56
CA LEU A 54 -2.08 -19.56 21.25
C LEU A 54 -2.12 -19.85 22.74
N GLN A 55 -0.95 -19.88 23.36
CA GLN A 55 -0.83 -19.90 24.82
C GLN A 55 -0.75 -18.46 25.32
N SER A 56 -1.58 -18.13 26.31
CA SER A 56 -1.54 -16.87 27.03
C SER A 56 -0.36 -16.83 28.00
N ILE A 57 -0.06 -15.62 28.49
CA ILE A 57 0.99 -15.40 29.49
C ILE A 57 0.68 -16.15 30.79
N ASP A 58 -0.60 -16.34 31.10
CA ASP A 58 -1.07 -17.08 32.28
C ASP A 58 -1.06 -18.61 32.07
N GLY A 59 -0.59 -19.09 30.92
CA GLY A 59 -0.46 -20.51 30.58
C GLY A 59 -1.71 -21.15 29.97
N GLU A 60 -2.85 -20.44 29.96
CA GLU A 60 -4.08 -20.92 29.33
C GLU A 60 -3.94 -20.97 27.80
N THR A 61 -4.53 -21.99 27.18
CA THR A 61 -4.53 -22.15 25.73
C THR A 61 -5.84 -21.66 25.12
N TYR A 62 -5.76 -20.68 24.22
CA TYR A 62 -6.89 -20.11 23.49
C TYR A 62 -6.90 -20.60 22.05
N GLN A 63 -8.09 -20.92 21.53
CA GLN A 63 -8.30 -21.27 20.13
C GLN A 63 -9.43 -20.41 19.56
N LEU A 64 -9.19 -19.76 18.42
CA LEU A 64 -10.14 -18.80 17.83
C LEU A 64 -11.49 -19.46 17.51
N SER A 65 -11.48 -20.68 16.99
CA SER A 65 -12.71 -21.42 16.66
C SER A 65 -13.61 -21.72 17.86
N LYS A 66 -13.09 -21.73 19.09
CA LYS A 66 -13.89 -21.86 20.32
C LYS A 66 -14.62 -20.57 20.71
N LEU A 67 -14.24 -19.43 20.14
CA LEU A 67 -14.84 -18.12 20.38
C LEU A 67 -15.91 -17.74 19.35
N LYS A 68 -16.26 -18.65 18.43
CA LYS A 68 -17.32 -18.44 17.43
C LYS A 68 -18.63 -18.02 18.09
N GLY A 69 -19.31 -17.04 17.48
CA GLY A 69 -20.55 -16.46 18.00
C GLY A 69 -20.37 -15.33 19.00
N LYS A 70 -19.14 -15.06 19.46
CA LYS A 70 -18.80 -13.88 20.26
C LYS A 70 -18.18 -12.80 19.36
N LYS A 71 -18.37 -11.53 19.72
CA LYS A 71 -17.59 -10.43 19.13
C LYS A 71 -16.19 -10.48 19.74
N VAL A 72 -15.18 -10.71 18.90
CA VAL A 72 -13.77 -10.86 19.32
C VAL A 72 -12.93 -9.79 18.64
N LEU A 73 -12.15 -9.04 19.42
CA LEU A 73 -11.12 -8.13 18.94
C LEU A 73 -9.76 -8.80 19.10
N ILE A 74 -8.99 -8.88 18.01
CA ILE A 74 -7.59 -9.35 18.05
C ILE A 74 -6.70 -8.13 17.98
N TYR A 75 -5.93 -7.90 19.04
CA TYR A 75 -4.99 -6.80 19.13
C TYR A 75 -3.55 -7.32 19.05
N PHE A 76 -2.79 -6.84 18.07
CA PHE A 76 -1.39 -7.20 17.87
C PHE A 76 -0.49 -6.13 18.49
N PHE A 77 0.24 -6.49 19.54
CA PHE A 77 1.19 -5.60 20.22
C PHE A 77 2.48 -6.34 20.56
N ALA A 78 3.49 -5.57 20.96
CA ALA A 78 4.73 -6.12 21.48
C ALA A 78 5.21 -5.31 22.70
N PRO A 79 5.88 -5.94 23.69
CA PRO A 79 6.34 -5.26 24.92
C PRO A 79 7.36 -4.13 24.67
N TRP A 80 8.03 -4.17 23.53
CA TRP A 80 9.06 -3.21 23.12
C TRP A 80 8.53 -2.15 22.13
N CYS A 81 7.24 -2.18 21.83
CA CYS A 81 6.63 -1.27 20.87
C CYS A 81 6.17 0.02 21.56
N SER A 82 7.00 1.07 21.52
CA SER A 82 6.70 2.36 22.14
C SER A 82 5.39 3.00 21.63
N ILE A 83 5.12 2.88 20.33
CA ILE A 83 3.87 3.37 19.72
C ILE A 83 2.64 2.58 20.21
N CYS A 84 2.79 1.27 20.48
CA CYS A 84 1.70 0.41 20.94
C CYS A 84 1.25 0.71 22.38
N HIS A 85 2.08 1.41 23.18
CA HIS A 85 1.69 1.89 24.51
C HIS A 85 0.77 3.10 24.44
N MET A 86 0.79 3.86 23.35
CA MET A 86 -0.06 5.05 23.19
C MET A 86 -1.46 4.70 22.67
N SER A 87 -1.63 3.55 22.03
CA SER A 87 -2.96 3.01 21.71
C SER A 87 -3.60 2.49 22.99
N GLU A 88 -4.24 3.39 23.73
CA GLU A 88 -5.16 3.06 24.82
C GLU A 88 -6.34 2.28 24.24
N ILE A 89 -6.44 0.99 24.60
CA ILE A 89 -7.62 0.14 24.39
C ILE A 89 -8.33 -0.03 25.72
#